data_AF-A0A843G742-F1
#
_entry.id   AF-A0A843G742-F1
#
_cell.length_a   1.000
_cell.length_b   1.000
_cell.length_c   1.000
_cell.angle_alpha   90.00
_cell.angle_beta   90.00
_cell.angle_gamma   90.00
#
_symmetry.space_group_name_H-M   'P 1'
#
loop_
_entity.id
_entity.type
_entity.pdbx_description
1 polymer ?
#
loop_
_entity_poly.entity_id
_entity_poly.type
_entity_poly.pdbx_seq_one_letter_code
_entity_poly.pdbx_strand_id
1 'polypeptide(L)' 'KASLNKIAAKYPEILQVHGFYLDEDINLVTFDLIIDFEADRHDGKEKVLEEIRALYPDYHFDAILDADYSD' A
#
# COMPACT_ATOMS: atom_id res chain seq x y z
N LYS A 1 -13.46 -11.65 3.28
CA LYS A 1 -12.24 -11.27 2.54
C LYS A 1 -11.88 -9.84 2.94
N ALA A 2 -10.73 -9.63 3.58
CA ALA A 2 -10.23 -8.30 3.89
C ALA A 2 -9.63 -7.73 2.59
N SER A 3 -10.27 -6.72 2.00
CA SER A 3 -9.74 -6.04 0.82
C SER A 3 -8.62 -5.11 1.27
N LEU A 4 -7.52 -5.01 0.51
CA LEU A 4 -6.43 -4.05 0.72
C LEU A 4 -6.93 -2.64 1.09
N ASN A 5 -8.02 -2.21 0.45
CA ASN A 5 -8.71 -0.95 0.73
C ASN A 5 -9.16 -0.77 2.19
N LYS A 6 -9.51 -1.85 2.89
CA LYS A 6 -9.89 -1.80 4.31
C LYS A 6 -8.68 -1.63 5.22
N ILE A 7 -7.53 -2.18 4.84
CA ILE A 7 -6.28 -2.01 5.58
C ILE A 7 -5.83 -0.57 5.40
N ALA A 8 -5.74 -0.11 4.15
CA ALA A 8 -5.45 1.29 3.81
C ALA A 8 -6.38 2.28 4.53
N ALA A 9 -7.68 2.03 4.56
CA ALA A 9 -8.65 2.89 5.25
C ALA A 9 -8.49 2.97 6.78
N LYS A 10 -7.68 2.11 7.42
CA LYS A 10 -7.33 2.26 8.85
C LYS A 10 -6.30 3.36 9.07
N TYR A 11 -5.53 3.69 8.04
CA TYR A 11 -4.43 4.63 8.11
C TYR A 11 -4.90 5.95 7.50
N PRO A 12 -5.13 6.99 8.31
CA PRO A 12 -5.67 8.27 7.83
C PRO A 12 -4.70 9.00 6.91
N GLU A 13 -3.42 8.64 6.94
CA GLU A 13 -2.39 9.11 6.03
C GLU A 13 -2.56 8.60 4.59
N ILE A 14 -3.23 7.45 4.39
CA ILE A 14 -3.44 6.86 3.08
C ILE A 14 -4.67 7.51 2.43
N LEU A 15 -4.43 8.33 1.41
CA LEU A 15 -5.48 9.01 0.67
C LEU A 15 -6.16 8.04 -0.31
N GLN A 16 -5.36 7.32 -1.09
CA GLN A 16 -5.84 6.38 -2.10
C GLN A 16 -4.88 5.23 -2.33
N VAL A 17 -5.42 4.12 -2.84
CA VAL A 17 -4.65 2.99 -3.38
C VAL A 17 -5.14 2.74 -4.80
N HIS A 18 -4.22 2.71 -5.76
CA HIS A 18 -4.51 2.43 -7.17
C HIS A 18 -3.38 1.59 -7.78
N GLY A 19 -3.45 1.30 -9.09
CA GLY A 19 -2.38 0.56 -9.77
C GLY A 19 -2.16 -0.86 -9.27
N PHE A 20 -3.19 -1.51 -8.70
CA PHE A 20 -3.08 -2.89 -8.24
C PHE A 20 -2.75 -3.84 -9.40
N TYR A 21 -1.59 -4.49 -9.30
CA TYR A 21 -1.09 -5.48 -10.22
C TYR A 21 -0.69 -6.73 -9.45
N LEU A 22 -1.13 -7.90 -9.92
CA LEU A 22 -0.74 -9.19 -9.37
C LEU A 22 -0.01 -9.95 -10.47
N ASP A 23 1.22 -10.31 -10.17
CA ASP A 23 2.01 -11.25 -10.94
C ASP A 23 1.84 -12.65 -10.35
N GLU A 24 1.02 -13.46 -11.02
CA GLU A 24 0.72 -14.84 -10.60
C GLU A 24 1.91 -15.80 -10.77
N ASP A 25 2.91 -15.43 -11.58
CA ASP A 25 4.09 -16.26 -11.86
C ASP A 25 5.06 -16.25 -10.67
N ILE A 26 5.23 -15.08 -10.05
CA ILE A 26 6.11 -14.87 -8.89
C ILE A 26 5.37 -14.55 -7.58
N ASN A 27 4.04 -14.61 -7.58
CA ASN A 27 3.18 -14.19 -6.47
C ASN A 27 3.50 -12.76 -5.97
N LEU A 28 3.84 -11.85 -6.88
CA LEU A 28 4.18 -10.47 -6.56
C LEU A 28 2.98 -9.57 -6.76
N VAL A 29 2.56 -8.89 -5.71
CA VAL A 29 1.52 -7.88 -5.72
C VAL A 29 2.19 -6.51 -5.64
N THR A 30 1.99 -5.71 -6.69
CA THR A 30 2.43 -4.32 -6.76
C THR A 30 1.22 -3.40 -6.73
N PHE A 31 1.33 -2.26 -6.04
CA PHE A 31 0.29 -1.24 -6.03
C PHE A 31 0.86 0.13 -5.71
N ASP A 32 0.19 1.16 -6.21
CA ASP A 32 0.50 2.55 -5.92
C ASP A 32 -0.34 3.00 -4.73
N LEU A 33 0.32 3.71 -3.82
CA LEU A 33 -0.24 4.12 -2.56
C LEU A 33 0.02 5.62 -2.38
N ILE A 34 -1.08 6.38 -2.40
CA ILE A 34 -1.06 7.84 -2.26
C ILE A 34 -1.15 8.18 -0.78
N ILE A 35 -0.16 8.93 -0.30
CA ILE A 35 -0.10 9.40 1.08
C ILE A 35 -0.22 10.91 1.13
N ASP A 36 -0.96 11.42 2.10
CA ASP A 36 -1.02 12.84 2.37
C ASP A 36 0.37 13.39 2.75
N PHE A 37 0.71 14.55 2.21
CA PHE A 37 2.03 15.16 2.40
C PHE A 37 2.30 15.59 3.84
N GLU A 38 1.25 15.86 4.63
CA GLU A 38 1.39 16.22 6.05
C GLU A 38 1.75 15.02 6.93
N ALA A 39 1.56 13.79 6.44
CA ALA A 39 1.95 12.57 7.15
C ALA A 39 3.40 12.16 6.83
N ASP A 40 4.09 11.60 7.81
CA ASP A 40 5.46 11.11 7.66
C ASP A 40 5.47 9.91 6.69
N ARG A 41 5.73 10.20 5.40
CA ARG A 41 5.54 9.28 4.26
C ARG A 41 6.15 7.89 4.49
N HIS A 42 7.27 7.80 5.21
CA HIS A 42 7.94 6.52 5.45
C HIS A 42 7.21 5.64 6.46
N ASP A 43 6.61 6.22 7.50
CA ASP A 43 6.05 5.46 8.62
C ASP A 43 4.73 4.76 8.23
N GLY A 44 3.88 5.44 7.46
CA GLY A 44 2.58 4.91 7.01
C GLY A 44 2.68 3.77 6.02
N LYS A 45 3.51 3.94 4.98
CA LYS A 45 3.72 2.90 3.96
C LYS A 45 4.28 1.64 4.58
N GLU A 46 5.29 1.77 5.44
CA GLU A 46 5.97 0.61 6.01
C GLU A 46 5.01 -0.18 6.89
N LYS A 47 4.21 0.50 7.73
CA LYS A 47 3.14 -0.12 8.54
C LYS A 47 2.10 -0.87 7.71
N VAL A 48 1.60 -0.25 6.64
CA VAL A 48 0.63 -0.89 5.73
C VAL A 48 1.24 -2.13 5.08
N LEU A 49 2.47 -2.02 4.57
CA LEU A 49 3.19 -3.13 3.96
C LEU A 49 3.44 -4.27 4.94
N GLU A 50 3.87 -3.98 6.16
CA GLU A 50 4.06 -4.98 7.21
C GLU A 50 2.74 -5.70 7.54
N GLU A 51 1.64 -4.96 7.68
CA GLU A 51 0.33 -5.56 8.01
C GLU A 51 -0.17 -6.47 6.88
N ILE A 52 0.02 -6.07 5.61
CA ILE A 52 -0.35 -6.88 4.45
C ILE A 52 0.55 -8.11 4.30
N ARG A 53 1.87 -7.96 4.46
CA ARG A 53 2.84 -9.06 4.44
C ARG A 53 2.57 -10.07 5.55
N ALA A 54 2.15 -9.62 6.73
CA ALA A 54 1.77 -10.50 7.83
C ALA A 54 0.49 -11.28 7.54
N LEU A 55 -0.46 -10.69 6.80
CA LEU A 55 -1.70 -11.37 6.39
C LEU A 55 -1.48 -12.37 5.26
N TYR A 56 -0.52 -12.08 4.37
CA TYR A 56 -0.25 -12.85 3.16
C TYR A 56 1.26 -13.10 3.00
N PRO A 57 1.91 -13.85 3.90
CA PRO A 57 3.37 -14.06 3.86
C PRO A 57 3.85 -14.85 2.64
N ASP A 58 2.92 -15.54 1.95
CA ASP A 58 3.18 -16.30 0.73
C ASP A 58 3.33 -15.39 -0.51
N TYR A 59 2.80 -14.17 -0.44
CA TYR A 59 2.83 -13.19 -1.52
C TYR A 59 3.84 -12.09 -1.21
N HIS A 60 4.56 -11.64 -2.23
CA HIS A 60 5.41 -10.46 -2.10
C HIS A 60 4.57 -9.22 -2.33
N PHE A 61 4.71 -8.21 -1.47
CA PHE A 61 4.02 -6.93 -1.62
C PHE A 61 5.02 -5.81 -1.78
N ASP A 62 4.89 -5.07 -2.88
CA ASP A 62 5.65 -3.86 -3.16
C ASP A 62 4.68 -2.69 -3.37
N ALA A 63 4.80 -1.69 -2.51
CA ALA A 63 3.96 -0.50 -2.57
C ALA A 63 4.81 0.66 -3.09
N ILE A 64 4.42 1.27 -4.19
CA ILE A 64 5.06 2.49 -4.70
C ILE A 64 4.37 3.67 -4.02
N LEU A 65 5.18 4.57 -3.47
CA LEU A 65 4.69 5.71 -2.73
C LEU A 65 4.52 6.85 -3.72
N ASP A 66 3.30 7.04 -4.20
CA ASP A 66 3.00 8.13 -5.10
C ASP A 66 2.60 9.35 -4.26
N ALA A 67 3.44 10.35 -4.33
CA ALA A 67 3.17 11.63 -3.73
C ALA A 67 2.46 12.46 -4.79
N ASP A 68 1.18 12.77 -4.60
CA ASP A 68 0.51 13.83 -5.34
C ASP A 68 1.26 15.14 -5.05
N TYR A 69 2.28 15.42 -5.86
CA TYR A 69 2.87 16.74 -6.00
C TYR A 69 1.86 17.54 -6.83
N SER A 70 0.81 18.05 -6.19
CA SER A 70 0.06 19.16 -6.76
C SER A 70 1.00 20.37 -6.81
N ASP A 71 1.36 20.77 -8.03
CA ASP A 71 1.98 22.06 -8.40
C ASP A 71 1.10 23.25 -7.98
#